data_AF-A0A849D7C2-F1
#
_entry.id   AF-A0A849D7C2-F1
#
_cell.length_a   1.000
_cell.length_b   1.000
_cell.length_c   1.000
_cell.angle_alpha   90.00
_cell.angle_beta   90.00
_cell.angle_gamma   90.00
#
_symmetry.space_group_name_H-M   'P 1'
#
loop_
_entity.id
_entity.type
_entity.pdbx_description
1 polymer ?
#
loop_
_entity_poly.entity_id
_entity_poly.type
_entity_poly.pdbx_seq_one_letter_code
_entity_poly.pdbx_strand_id
1 'polypeptide(L)'
;MAKRNKLIYRSALLLSFIGINALILMGIGAVISYLNTGADRSSILHLGVTLEQVYLPKTSWAPPDNEGRRIEQQTLLDIKEDYLRAWYVRAVALKNNDPYGLDDYYTESMRTKMKSLINQNRLEDLTVNTTNLNHNLHLDFYSADGKVVSFTDSAVTGVHELYQHEKLIHRYRDITTYRVVMLLEDGFWRIRHQVALENKRTSKPKTTSHVEWQGKDRISGINYYPKSQPWALFDTELDSTEIEQDLMIIKENGLNTLRIFVPYPDFGKASVATEKMERLVSFLNLADAHQLKVIVTLFDFYGDYSLPDWTLTHRHAEAMVQAIKGHPALLAWDIKNEPDLDFESRGKDRVQDWLREMINQVKSRDSLHPVTIGWSNPQDAELLYEEVDFVSFHYYQAPEKFQEEYNKLKKAGGNKEVLLEEFGYSSY
;
A
#
# COMPACT_ATOMS: atom_id res chain seq x y z
N MET A 1 -26.99 52.80 -31.40
CA MET A 1 -26.10 51.73 -31.91
C MET A 1 -24.79 51.55 -31.13
N ALA A 2 -24.23 52.56 -30.46
CA ALA A 2 -22.91 52.48 -29.81
C ALA A 2 -22.81 51.68 -28.47
N LYS A 3 -23.91 51.52 -27.71
CA LYS A 3 -23.88 50.77 -26.42
C LYS A 3 -23.86 49.25 -26.58
N ARG A 4 -24.47 48.71 -27.65
CA ARG A 4 -24.57 47.25 -27.89
C ARG A 4 -23.21 46.64 -28.27
N ASN A 5 -22.36 47.40 -28.98
CA ASN A 5 -21.01 46.96 -29.35
C ASN A 5 -20.10 46.83 -28.12
N LYS A 6 -20.15 47.75 -27.15
CA LYS A 6 -19.33 47.66 -25.93
C LYS A 6 -19.65 46.42 -25.07
N LEU A 7 -20.92 46.00 -25.04
CA LEU A 7 -21.33 44.80 -24.28
C LEU A 7 -20.83 43.51 -24.95
N ILE A 8 -20.87 43.47 -26.29
CA ILE A 8 -20.35 42.34 -27.08
C ILE A 8 -18.83 42.21 -26.91
N TYR A 9 -18.08 43.32 -27.00
CA TYR A 9 -16.62 43.29 -26.79
C TYR A 9 -16.23 42.87 -25.37
N ARG A 10 -16.96 43.33 -24.34
CA ARG A 10 -16.72 42.90 -22.95
C ARG A 10 -17.01 41.42 -22.73
N SER A 11 -18.09 40.91 -23.33
CA SER A 11 -18.45 39.49 -23.24
C SER A 11 -17.43 38.61 -23.95
N ALA A 12 -16.95 39.04 -25.12
CA ALA A 12 -15.90 38.33 -25.86
C ALA A 12 -14.56 38.31 -25.09
N LEU A 13 -14.18 39.42 -24.45
CA LEU A 13 -12.97 39.49 -23.60
C LEU A 13 -13.08 38.62 -22.34
N LEU A 14 -14.25 38.56 -21.71
CA LEU A 14 -14.49 37.69 -20.55
C LEU A 14 -14.44 36.20 -20.94
N LEU A 15 -15.06 35.84 -22.06
CA LEU A 15 -15.04 34.47 -22.58
C LEU A 15 -13.63 34.06 -23.02
N SER A 16 -12.86 34.94 -23.65
CA SER A 16 -11.47 34.64 -24.01
C SER A 16 -10.59 34.51 -22.78
N PHE A 17 -10.79 35.34 -21.76
CA PHE A 17 -10.08 35.23 -20.48
C PHE A 17 -10.37 33.89 -19.78
N ILE A 18 -11.64 33.47 -19.72
CA ILE A 18 -12.04 32.17 -19.15
C ILE A 18 -11.45 31.02 -19.96
N GLY A 19 -11.53 31.07 -21.29
CA GLY A 19 -10.98 30.04 -22.17
C GLY A 19 -9.46 29.88 -22.06
N ILE A 20 -8.73 31.00 -21.96
CA ILE A 20 -7.28 30.99 -21.76
C ILE A 20 -6.92 30.40 -20.39
N ASN A 21 -7.62 30.79 -19.33
CA ASN A 21 -7.37 30.23 -17.99
C ASN A 21 -7.71 28.73 -17.93
N ALA A 22 -8.78 28.28 -18.59
CA ALA A 22 -9.10 26.85 -18.70
C ALA A 22 -8.00 26.08 -19.43
N LEU A 23 -7.45 26.62 -20.53
CA LEU A 23 -6.33 26.02 -21.25
C LEU A 23 -5.04 25.99 -20.41
N ILE A 24 -4.77 27.04 -19.63
CA ILE A 24 -3.63 27.07 -18.69
C ILE A 24 -3.81 26.02 -17.59
N LEU A 25 -5.01 25.91 -17.00
CA LEU A 25 -5.30 24.91 -15.97
C LEU A 25 -5.23 23.48 -16.52
N MET A 26 -5.72 23.24 -17.75
CA MET A 26 -5.55 21.95 -18.42
C MET A 26 -4.08 21.66 -18.75
N GLY A 27 -3.30 22.67 -19.14
CA GLY A 27 -1.86 22.55 -19.36
C GLY A 27 -1.10 22.22 -18.08
N ILE A 28 -1.39 22.91 -16.98
CA ILE A 28 -0.82 22.63 -15.66
C ILE A 28 -1.26 21.25 -15.17
N GLY A 29 -2.54 20.90 -15.32
CA GLY A 29 -3.07 19.58 -14.95
C GLY A 29 -2.44 18.45 -15.77
N ALA A 30 -2.21 18.66 -17.07
CA ALA A 30 -1.51 17.71 -17.92
C ALA A 30 -0.03 17.60 -17.55
N VAL A 31 0.64 18.69 -17.17
CA VAL A 31 2.02 18.67 -16.68
C VAL A 31 2.11 17.97 -15.33
N ILE A 32 1.22 18.26 -14.37
CA ILE A 32 1.17 17.58 -13.08
C ILE A 32 0.85 16.09 -13.26
N SER A 33 -0.10 15.76 -14.13
CA SER A 33 -0.42 14.37 -14.47
C SER A 33 0.77 13.67 -15.14
N TYR A 34 1.46 14.32 -16.07
CA TYR A 34 2.69 13.81 -16.70
C TYR A 34 3.82 13.60 -15.68
N LEU A 35 4.03 14.57 -14.77
CA LEU A 35 4.99 14.46 -13.67
C LEU A 35 4.62 13.34 -12.67
N ASN A 36 3.32 13.05 -12.49
CA ASN A 36 2.81 11.99 -11.62
C ASN A 36 2.63 10.62 -12.30
N THR A 37 2.77 10.53 -13.63
CA THR A 37 2.63 9.29 -14.43
C THR A 37 3.96 8.80 -14.99
N GLY A 38 4.96 9.67 -15.09
CA GLY A 38 6.32 9.28 -15.48
C GLY A 38 7.07 8.70 -14.30
N ALA A 39 7.48 7.43 -14.42
CA ALA A 39 8.51 6.83 -13.58
C ALA A 39 9.64 7.85 -13.38
N ASP A 40 9.79 8.28 -12.14
CA ASP A 40 10.63 9.39 -11.74
C ASP A 40 12.08 9.12 -12.16
N ARG A 41 12.55 9.72 -13.26
CA ARG A 41 13.99 9.68 -13.60
C ARG A 41 14.84 10.46 -12.59
N SER A 42 14.23 11.22 -11.69
CA SER A 42 14.93 11.82 -10.55
C SER A 42 15.18 10.83 -9.40
N SER A 43 14.46 9.69 -9.36
CA SER A 43 14.78 8.59 -8.43
C SER A 43 16.13 7.90 -8.72
N ILE A 44 16.72 8.18 -9.89
CA ILE A 44 18.02 7.66 -10.35
C ILE A 44 19.11 8.75 -10.29
N LEU A 45 18.75 10.02 -10.05
CA LEU A 45 19.73 11.08 -9.80
C LEU A 45 20.28 10.95 -8.39
N HIS A 46 21.61 11.06 -8.27
CA HIS A 46 22.41 11.03 -7.03
C HIS A 46 21.92 12.01 -5.94
N LEU A 47 20.79 11.73 -5.30
CA LEU A 47 20.21 12.44 -4.17
C LEU A 47 19.54 11.41 -3.24
N GLY A 48 20.32 10.82 -2.34
CA GLY A 48 19.92 10.56 -0.94
C GLY A 48 18.65 9.76 -0.60
N VAL A 49 18.01 9.02 -1.51
CA VAL A 49 16.82 8.20 -1.14
C VAL A 49 17.30 7.02 -0.31
N THR A 50 16.83 6.93 0.93
CA THR A 50 17.18 5.81 1.82
C THR A 50 16.38 4.58 1.44
N LEU A 51 16.92 3.37 1.68
CA LEU A 51 16.27 2.12 1.30
C LEU A 51 14.85 2.02 1.90
N GLU A 52 14.69 2.50 3.13
CA GLU A 52 13.42 2.50 3.88
C GLU A 52 12.31 3.31 3.20
N GLN A 53 12.66 4.21 2.28
CA GLN A 53 11.69 5.02 1.53
C GLN A 53 11.18 4.31 0.26
N VAL A 54 11.82 3.22 -0.17
CA VAL A 54 11.55 2.58 -1.48
C VAL A 54 11.42 1.06 -1.42
N TYR A 55 11.98 0.41 -0.41
CA TYR A 55 11.99 -1.05 -0.27
C TYR A 55 12.19 -1.48 1.18
N LEU A 56 11.15 -2.04 1.80
CA LEU A 56 11.18 -2.42 3.22
C LEU A 56 10.51 -3.78 3.48
N PRO A 57 11.04 -4.88 2.92
CA PRO A 57 10.48 -6.21 3.11
C PRO A 57 10.62 -6.69 4.57
N LYS A 58 9.73 -7.59 5.00
CA LYS A 58 9.86 -8.23 6.31
C LYS A 58 11.11 -9.09 6.36
N THR A 59 12.09 -8.69 7.16
CA THR A 59 13.40 -9.35 7.20
C THR A 59 13.73 -9.81 8.62
N SER A 60 14.20 -11.04 8.76
CA SER A 60 14.63 -11.60 10.05
C SER A 60 15.92 -12.41 9.90
N TRP A 61 16.73 -12.41 10.96
CA TRP A 61 17.86 -13.32 11.12
C TRP A 61 17.48 -14.40 12.13
N ALA A 62 17.75 -15.66 11.80
CA ALA A 62 17.82 -16.73 12.80
C ALA A 62 18.97 -16.45 13.78
N PRO A 63 18.91 -16.97 15.02
CA PRO A 63 20.03 -16.89 15.95
C PRO A 63 21.31 -17.43 15.29
N PRO A 64 22.43 -16.67 15.32
CA PRO A 64 23.65 -17.08 14.63
C PRO A 64 24.27 -18.30 15.32
N ASP A 65 24.35 -19.39 14.57
CA ASP A 65 25.06 -20.64 14.93
C ASP A 65 25.95 -21.05 13.75
N ASN A 66 26.73 -20.07 13.25
CA ASN A 66 27.46 -20.21 12.01
C ASN A 66 28.79 -20.96 12.20
N GLU A 67 29.23 -21.64 11.15
CA GLU A 67 30.59 -22.15 11.08
C GLU A 67 31.61 -21.01 10.92
N GLY A 68 32.85 -21.25 11.36
CA GLY A 68 33.94 -20.28 11.26
C GLY A 68 34.01 -19.36 12.47
N ARG A 69 34.27 -18.06 12.24
CA ARG A 69 34.39 -17.09 13.34
C ARG A 69 33.02 -16.64 13.81
N ARG A 70 32.94 -16.24 15.08
CA ARG A 70 31.74 -15.56 15.59
C ARG A 70 31.54 -14.23 14.87
N ILE A 71 30.28 -13.94 14.53
CA ILE A 71 29.90 -12.69 13.88
C ILE A 71 29.44 -11.63 14.89
N GLU A 72 29.82 -10.39 14.63
CA GLU A 72 29.41 -9.21 15.37
C GLU A 72 28.00 -8.75 14.93
N GLN A 73 27.21 -8.19 15.85
CA GLN A 73 25.85 -7.71 15.54
C GLN A 73 25.86 -6.62 14.47
N GLN A 74 26.82 -5.69 14.51
CA GLN A 74 26.93 -4.64 13.49
C GLN A 74 27.19 -5.23 12.10
N THR A 75 28.08 -6.22 11.99
CA THR A 75 28.36 -6.86 10.70
C THR A 75 27.14 -7.58 10.12
N LEU A 76 26.30 -8.21 10.96
CA LEU A 76 25.01 -8.77 10.51
C LEU A 76 24.05 -7.70 9.99
N LEU A 77 24.06 -6.50 10.57
CA LEU A 77 23.26 -5.36 10.09
C LEU A 77 23.79 -4.87 8.74
N ASP A 78 25.10 -4.71 8.59
CA ASP A 78 25.73 -4.25 7.35
C ASP A 78 25.46 -5.23 6.20
N ILE A 79 25.65 -6.55 6.43
CA ILE A 79 25.34 -7.60 5.45
C ILE A 79 23.88 -7.55 5.04
N LYS A 80 22.97 -7.41 6.01
CA LYS A 80 21.53 -7.34 5.74
C LYS A 80 21.21 -6.12 4.88
N GLU A 81 21.72 -4.95 5.23
CA GLU A 81 21.46 -3.72 4.49
C GLU A 81 21.96 -3.83 3.04
N ASP A 82 23.22 -4.23 2.85
CA ASP A 82 23.80 -4.39 1.51
C ASP A 82 23.08 -5.47 0.69
N TYR A 83 22.67 -6.57 1.33
CA TYR A 83 21.89 -7.63 0.68
C TYR A 83 20.52 -7.13 0.20
N LEU A 84 19.79 -6.38 1.03
CA LEU A 84 18.49 -5.82 0.65
C LEU A 84 18.64 -4.75 -0.45
N ARG A 85 19.68 -3.91 -0.38
CA ARG A 85 20.01 -2.96 -1.45
C ARG A 85 20.33 -3.68 -2.76
N ALA A 86 21.05 -4.81 -2.71
CA ALA A 86 21.34 -5.62 -3.89
C ALA A 86 20.05 -6.13 -4.57
N TRP A 87 19.06 -6.57 -3.80
CA TRP A 87 17.74 -6.97 -4.33
C TRP A 87 16.99 -5.81 -4.96
N TYR A 88 16.94 -4.67 -4.27
CA TYR A 88 16.27 -3.47 -4.79
C TYR A 88 16.89 -2.99 -6.11
N VAL A 89 18.22 -2.82 -6.14
CA VAL A 89 18.93 -2.37 -7.35
C VAL A 89 18.76 -3.37 -8.49
N ARG A 90 18.74 -4.67 -8.21
CA ARG A 90 18.42 -5.69 -9.22
C ARG A 90 17.01 -5.52 -9.78
N ALA A 91 16.00 -5.27 -8.94
CA ALA A 91 14.64 -5.04 -9.38
C ALA A 91 14.53 -3.77 -10.27
N VAL A 92 15.17 -2.68 -9.87
CA VAL A 92 15.25 -1.44 -10.67
C VAL A 92 15.95 -1.68 -12.01
N ALA A 93 17.07 -2.40 -12.00
CA ALA A 93 17.85 -2.68 -13.21
C ALA A 93 17.06 -3.53 -14.22
N LEU A 94 16.31 -4.53 -13.74
CA LEU A 94 15.45 -5.36 -14.58
C LEU A 94 14.21 -4.62 -15.10
N LYS A 95 13.66 -3.69 -14.31
CA LYS A 95 12.51 -2.87 -14.70
C LYS A 95 12.88 -1.82 -15.74
N ASN A 96 14.07 -1.24 -15.64
CA ASN A 96 14.53 -0.19 -16.55
C ASN A 96 15.42 -0.70 -17.68
N ASN A 97 15.74 -2.01 -17.68
CA ASN A 97 16.75 -2.60 -18.55
C ASN A 97 18.07 -1.79 -18.55
N ASP A 98 18.47 -1.32 -17.37
CA ASP A 98 19.66 -0.49 -17.14
C ASP A 98 20.50 -1.10 -16.02
N PRO A 99 21.76 -1.51 -16.28
CA PRO A 99 22.60 -2.12 -15.25
C PRO A 99 23.20 -1.12 -14.24
N TYR A 100 22.82 0.16 -14.29
CA TYR A 100 23.27 1.17 -13.34
C TYR A 100 23.06 0.75 -11.88
N GLY A 101 24.05 1.05 -11.02
CA GLY A 101 24.05 0.70 -9.59
C GLY A 101 24.45 -0.74 -9.24
N LEU A 102 24.45 -1.67 -10.21
CA LEU A 102 24.84 -3.07 -9.94
C LEU A 102 26.31 -3.20 -9.50
N ASP A 103 27.17 -2.26 -9.89
CA ASP A 103 28.60 -2.24 -9.56
C ASP A 103 28.87 -2.13 -8.04
N ASP A 104 27.94 -1.53 -7.29
CA ASP A 104 28.09 -1.32 -5.84
C ASP A 104 27.80 -2.58 -5.02
N TYR A 105 26.87 -3.44 -5.47
CA TYR A 105 26.29 -4.53 -4.67
C TYR A 105 26.58 -5.94 -5.18
N TYR A 106 27.16 -6.07 -6.37
CA TYR A 106 27.46 -7.36 -6.99
C TYR A 106 28.93 -7.42 -7.38
N THR A 107 29.57 -8.58 -7.23
CA THR A 107 30.95 -8.77 -7.71
C THR A 107 31.02 -8.80 -9.24
N GLU A 108 32.18 -8.50 -9.82
CA GLU A 108 32.39 -8.45 -11.29
C GLU A 108 31.80 -9.67 -12.02
N SER A 109 32.08 -10.88 -11.52
CA SER A 109 31.59 -12.12 -12.11
C SER A 109 30.05 -12.23 -12.16
N MET A 110 29.36 -11.71 -11.14
CA MET A 110 27.91 -11.70 -11.09
C MET A 110 27.34 -10.59 -11.98
N ARG A 111 28.00 -9.43 -12.02
CA ARG A 111 27.60 -8.30 -12.86
C ARG A 111 27.65 -8.65 -14.33
N THR A 112 28.64 -9.40 -14.80
CA THR A 112 28.68 -9.87 -16.19
C THR A 112 27.45 -10.71 -16.54
N LYS A 113 27.00 -11.59 -15.64
CA LYS A 113 25.78 -12.38 -15.85
C LYS A 113 24.52 -11.51 -15.88
N MET A 114 24.40 -10.55 -14.96
CA MET A 114 23.26 -9.65 -14.89
C MET A 114 23.20 -8.69 -16.10
N LYS A 115 24.33 -8.13 -16.51
CA LYS A 115 24.46 -7.30 -17.71
C LYS A 115 24.08 -8.09 -18.97
N SER A 116 24.48 -9.37 -19.06
CA SER A 116 24.05 -10.25 -20.15
C SER A 116 22.53 -10.44 -20.18
N LEU A 117 21.90 -10.69 -19.02
CA LEU A 117 20.45 -10.83 -18.91
C LEU A 117 19.72 -9.53 -19.30
N ILE A 118 20.19 -8.38 -18.81
CA ILE A 118 19.61 -7.06 -19.13
C ILE A 118 19.74 -6.76 -20.63
N ASN A 119 20.89 -7.09 -21.23
CA ASN A 119 21.08 -6.92 -22.67
C ASN A 119 20.14 -7.83 -23.47
N GLN A 120 19.95 -9.08 -23.05
CA GLN A 120 19.01 -9.99 -23.68
C GLN A 120 17.56 -9.46 -23.58
N ASN A 121 17.15 -9.03 -22.39
CA ASN A 121 15.85 -8.40 -22.17
C ASN A 121 15.63 -7.22 -23.12
N ARG A 122 16.63 -6.35 -23.29
CA ARG A 122 16.57 -5.22 -24.21
C ARG A 122 16.41 -5.65 -25.68
N LEU A 123 17.09 -6.73 -26.09
CA LEU A 123 16.98 -7.26 -27.46
C LEU A 123 15.60 -7.87 -27.73
N GLU A 124 14.97 -8.45 -26.72
CA GLU A 124 13.66 -9.11 -26.81
C GLU A 124 12.48 -8.19 -26.42
N ASP A 125 12.77 -6.91 -26.14
CA ASP A 125 11.83 -5.91 -25.62
C ASP A 125 11.03 -6.43 -24.41
N LEU A 126 11.74 -7.11 -23.51
CA LEU A 126 11.23 -7.67 -22.27
C LEU A 126 11.61 -6.80 -21.09
N THR A 127 10.65 -6.56 -20.20
CA THR A 127 10.87 -5.85 -18.94
C THR A 127 10.32 -6.68 -17.80
N VAL A 128 11.06 -6.76 -16.69
CA VAL A 128 10.62 -7.49 -15.49
C VAL A 128 10.44 -6.50 -14.36
N ASN A 129 9.18 -6.30 -13.96
CA ASN A 129 8.84 -5.55 -12.76
C ASN A 129 8.63 -6.54 -11.62
N THR A 130 9.40 -6.41 -10.53
CA THR A 130 9.40 -7.40 -9.46
C THR A 130 9.65 -6.77 -8.11
N THR A 131 9.17 -7.43 -7.06
CA THR A 131 9.52 -7.14 -5.66
C THR A 131 9.61 -8.44 -4.86
N ASN A 132 10.30 -8.40 -3.73
CA ASN A 132 10.32 -9.51 -2.76
C ASN A 132 9.72 -9.01 -1.45
N LEU A 133 8.83 -9.81 -0.86
CA LEU A 133 8.00 -9.36 0.26
C LEU A 133 8.63 -9.66 1.62
N ASN A 134 9.55 -10.64 1.66
CA ASN A 134 10.18 -11.10 2.88
C ASN A 134 11.54 -11.75 2.63
N HIS A 135 12.37 -11.77 3.69
CA HIS A 135 13.65 -12.46 3.75
C HIS A 135 13.82 -13.15 5.13
N ASN A 136 14.22 -14.42 5.13
CA ASN A 136 14.43 -15.20 6.35
C ASN A 136 15.85 -15.76 6.35
N LEU A 137 16.77 -15.00 6.94
CA LEU A 137 18.20 -15.19 6.81
C LEU A 137 18.73 -16.12 7.90
N HIS A 138 19.52 -17.11 7.50
CA HIS A 138 20.25 -18.01 8.40
C HIS A 138 21.74 -17.98 8.01
N LEU A 139 22.59 -17.53 8.92
CA LEU A 139 24.02 -17.46 8.66
C LEU A 139 24.62 -18.87 8.71
N ASP A 140 25.21 -19.31 7.60
CA ASP A 140 25.79 -20.65 7.49
C ASP A 140 27.28 -20.63 7.84
N PHE A 141 28.03 -19.65 7.33
CA PHE A 141 29.48 -19.55 7.50
C PHE A 141 29.96 -18.10 7.51
N TYR A 142 30.98 -17.81 8.33
CA TYR A 142 31.72 -16.56 8.32
C TYR A 142 33.22 -16.82 8.41
N SER A 143 33.98 -16.33 7.42
CA SER A 143 35.42 -16.61 7.31
C SER A 143 36.24 -16.01 8.45
N ALA A 144 37.35 -16.67 8.80
CA ALA A 144 38.24 -16.22 9.87
C ALA A 144 38.79 -14.78 9.66
N ASP A 145 39.07 -14.41 8.40
CA ASP A 145 39.53 -13.08 8.00
C ASP A 145 38.42 -12.01 7.97
N GLY A 146 37.16 -12.42 8.16
CA GLY A 146 36.00 -11.52 8.16
C GLY A 146 35.61 -10.99 6.77
N LYS A 147 36.05 -11.63 5.69
CA LYS A 147 35.83 -11.15 4.30
C LYS A 147 34.79 -11.91 3.49
N VAL A 148 34.34 -13.08 3.97
CA VAL A 148 33.41 -13.95 3.23
C VAL A 148 32.30 -14.40 4.17
N VAL A 149 31.06 -14.26 3.72
CA VAL A 149 29.90 -14.88 4.38
C VAL A 149 29.13 -15.74 3.40
N SER A 150 28.57 -16.83 3.91
CA SER A 150 27.47 -17.52 3.24
C SER A 150 26.29 -17.67 4.17
N PHE A 151 25.10 -17.48 3.62
CA PHE A 151 23.86 -17.63 4.36
C PHE A 151 22.77 -18.19 3.45
N THR A 152 21.75 -18.75 4.07
CA THR A 152 20.55 -19.24 3.41
C THR A 152 19.41 -18.26 3.67
N ASP A 153 18.75 -17.82 2.60
CA ASP A 153 17.55 -16.97 2.65
C ASP A 153 16.33 -17.83 2.27
N SER A 154 15.55 -18.22 3.27
CA SER A 154 14.52 -19.25 3.13
C SER A 154 13.15 -18.66 2.82
N ALA A 155 12.40 -19.33 1.94
CA ALA A 155 11.01 -19.02 1.63
C ALA A 155 10.78 -17.53 1.27
N VAL A 156 11.64 -16.97 0.43
CA VAL A 156 11.49 -15.62 -0.13
C VAL A 156 10.28 -15.60 -1.05
N THR A 157 9.30 -14.75 -0.75
CA THR A 157 8.13 -14.57 -1.62
C THR A 157 8.43 -13.49 -2.66
N GLY A 158 8.54 -13.88 -3.93
CA GLY A 158 8.70 -12.95 -5.05
C GLY A 158 7.39 -12.73 -5.80
N VAL A 159 7.11 -11.49 -6.19
CA VAL A 159 5.99 -11.12 -7.06
C VAL A 159 6.56 -10.54 -8.34
N HIS A 160 6.19 -11.12 -9.48
CA HIS A 160 6.79 -10.84 -10.77
C HIS A 160 5.74 -10.49 -11.80
N GLU A 161 5.99 -9.42 -12.55
CA GLU A 161 5.26 -9.02 -13.75
C GLU A 161 6.23 -8.95 -14.93
N LEU A 162 5.91 -9.68 -15.99
CA LEU A 162 6.68 -9.69 -17.23
C LEU A 162 5.92 -8.91 -18.27
N TYR A 163 6.61 -7.94 -18.85
CA TYR A 163 6.11 -7.13 -19.94
C TYR A 163 6.91 -7.43 -21.19
N GLN A 164 6.24 -7.54 -22.34
CA GLN A 164 6.87 -7.61 -23.64
C GLN A 164 6.23 -6.57 -24.56
N HIS A 165 7.02 -5.72 -25.20
CA HIS A 165 6.49 -4.60 -25.99
C HIS A 165 5.50 -3.76 -25.18
N GLU A 166 5.88 -3.43 -23.94
CA GLU A 166 5.09 -2.68 -22.94
C GLU A 166 3.75 -3.32 -22.53
N LYS A 167 3.44 -4.52 -23.01
CA LYS A 167 2.22 -5.26 -22.64
C LYS A 167 2.53 -6.31 -21.60
N LEU A 168 1.73 -6.35 -20.53
CA LEU A 168 1.80 -7.41 -19.53
C LEU A 168 1.51 -8.76 -20.21
N ILE A 169 2.50 -9.65 -20.23
CA ILE A 169 2.36 -11.01 -20.80
C ILE A 169 2.10 -12.06 -19.71
N HIS A 170 2.63 -11.85 -18.52
CA HIS A 170 2.52 -12.81 -17.44
C HIS A 170 2.73 -12.17 -16.07
N ARG A 171 1.97 -12.64 -15.08
CA ARG A 171 2.14 -12.32 -13.65
C ARG A 171 2.18 -13.63 -12.87
N TYR A 172 3.12 -13.75 -11.95
CA TYR A 172 3.20 -14.92 -11.07
C TYR A 172 3.86 -14.58 -9.72
N ARG A 173 3.65 -15.47 -8.75
CA ARG A 173 4.35 -15.46 -7.47
C ARG A 173 5.23 -16.69 -7.38
N ASP A 174 6.36 -16.57 -6.72
CA ASP A 174 7.16 -17.73 -6.32
C ASP A 174 7.57 -17.66 -4.86
N ILE A 175 7.82 -18.84 -4.30
CA ILE A 175 8.45 -19.00 -3.00
C ILE A 175 9.76 -19.74 -3.26
N THR A 176 10.87 -19.06 -3.01
CA THR A 176 12.21 -19.56 -3.35
C THR A 176 13.12 -19.52 -2.14
N THR A 177 13.89 -20.58 -1.94
CA THR A 177 15.00 -20.61 -0.97
C THR A 177 16.31 -20.40 -1.71
N TYR A 178 17.11 -19.42 -1.28
CA TYR A 178 18.39 -19.08 -1.88
C TYR A 178 19.55 -19.42 -0.96
N ARG A 179 20.64 -19.92 -1.54
CA ARG A 179 21.97 -19.87 -0.91
C ARG A 179 22.74 -18.70 -1.49
N VAL A 180 23.26 -17.85 -0.60
CA VAL A 180 23.94 -16.61 -0.94
C VAL A 180 25.37 -16.65 -0.41
N VAL A 181 26.30 -16.16 -1.21
CA VAL A 181 27.69 -15.88 -0.79
C VAL A 181 27.97 -14.42 -1.07
N MET A 182 28.43 -13.69 -0.06
CA MET A 182 28.86 -12.31 -0.18
C MET A 182 30.34 -12.14 0.18
N LEU A 183 31.00 -11.18 -0.47
CA LEU A 183 32.38 -10.78 -0.22
C LEU A 183 32.42 -9.34 0.28
N LEU A 184 33.26 -9.07 1.26
CA LEU A 184 33.52 -7.71 1.72
C LEU A 184 34.62 -7.08 0.86
N GLU A 185 34.25 -6.18 -0.04
CA GLU A 185 35.13 -5.48 -0.97
C GLU A 185 34.97 -3.97 -0.79
N ASP A 186 36.07 -3.24 -0.58
CA ASP A 186 36.08 -1.78 -0.40
C ASP A 186 35.15 -1.25 0.72
N GLY A 187 34.85 -2.08 1.71
CA GLY A 187 33.95 -1.74 2.82
C GLY A 187 32.48 -2.07 2.60
N PHE A 188 32.11 -2.64 1.44
CA PHE A 188 30.74 -3.03 1.11
C PHE A 188 30.63 -4.54 0.91
N TRP A 189 29.54 -5.13 1.38
CA TRP A 189 29.23 -6.54 1.13
C TRP A 189 28.60 -6.70 -0.25
N ARG A 190 29.25 -7.45 -1.13
CA ARG A 190 28.79 -7.67 -2.51
C ARG A 190 28.40 -9.12 -2.73
N ILE A 191 27.28 -9.36 -3.42
CA ILE A 191 26.85 -10.70 -3.79
C ILE A 191 27.81 -11.29 -4.83
N ARG A 192 28.43 -12.41 -4.46
CA ARG A 192 29.30 -13.23 -5.30
C ARG A 192 28.52 -14.35 -5.97
N HIS A 193 27.70 -15.05 -5.19
CA HIS A 193 26.83 -16.12 -5.67
C HIS A 193 25.45 -16.00 -5.03
N GLN A 194 24.42 -16.27 -5.81
CA GLN A 194 23.05 -16.41 -5.35
C GLN A 194 22.42 -17.54 -6.17
N VAL A 195 22.12 -18.66 -5.50
CA VAL A 195 21.63 -19.88 -6.15
C VAL A 195 20.31 -20.28 -5.54
N ALA A 196 19.28 -20.47 -6.36
CA ALA A 196 18.02 -21.02 -5.91
C ALA A 196 18.19 -22.52 -5.61
N LEU A 197 17.86 -22.95 -4.39
CA LEU A 197 17.88 -24.35 -3.97
C LEU A 197 16.54 -25.03 -4.24
N GLU A 198 15.45 -24.32 -3.96
CA GLU A 198 14.07 -24.77 -4.19
C GLU A 198 13.25 -23.60 -4.71
N ASN A 199 12.40 -23.82 -5.72
CA ASN A 199 11.47 -22.81 -6.23
C ASN A 199 10.09 -23.44 -6.43
N LYS A 200 9.07 -22.82 -5.82
CA LYS A 200 7.66 -23.18 -6.00
C LYS A 200 6.91 -21.99 -6.59
N ARG A 201 6.47 -22.12 -7.84
CA ARG A 201 5.61 -21.12 -8.48
C ARG A 201 4.16 -21.30 -8.05
N THR A 202 3.49 -20.18 -7.77
CA THR A 202 2.07 -20.12 -7.41
C THR A 202 1.40 -19.02 -8.23
N SER A 203 0.18 -19.28 -8.71
CA SER A 203 -0.54 -18.32 -9.55
C SER A 203 -1.40 -17.34 -8.76
N LYS A 204 -1.83 -17.69 -7.53
CA LYS A 204 -2.64 -16.84 -6.67
C LYS A 204 -2.36 -17.10 -5.18
N PRO A 205 -2.37 -16.06 -4.32
CA PRO A 205 -2.44 -16.28 -2.88
C PRO A 205 -3.76 -16.98 -2.54
N LYS A 206 -3.72 -17.99 -1.67
CA LYS A 206 -4.94 -18.59 -1.12
C LYS A 206 -5.46 -17.69 0.00
N THR A 207 -6.63 -17.09 -0.20
CA THR A 207 -7.39 -16.41 0.87
C THR A 207 -7.77 -17.47 1.90
N THR A 208 -7.24 -17.40 3.12
CA THR A 208 -7.21 -18.56 4.04
C THR A 208 -8.09 -18.44 5.28
N SER A 209 -8.80 -17.34 5.49
CA SER A 209 -9.76 -17.26 6.60
C SER A 209 -10.85 -16.23 6.32
N HIS A 210 -12.10 -16.71 6.38
CA HIS A 210 -13.25 -15.84 6.58
C HIS A 210 -13.41 -15.60 8.07
N VAL A 211 -13.45 -14.35 8.46
CA VAL A 211 -13.85 -13.96 9.81
C VAL A 211 -15.35 -13.77 9.74
N GLU A 212 -16.09 -14.59 10.48
CA GLU A 212 -17.54 -14.41 10.57
C GLU A 212 -17.81 -13.05 11.20
N TRP A 213 -18.63 -12.24 10.53
CA TRP A 213 -19.08 -10.96 11.04
C TRP A 213 -19.79 -11.18 12.39
N GLN A 214 -19.14 -10.79 13.50
CA GLN A 214 -19.70 -10.98 14.85
C GLN A 214 -20.69 -9.89 15.26
N GLY A 215 -20.92 -8.87 14.42
CA GLY A 215 -21.92 -7.84 14.66
C GLY A 215 -23.34 -8.40 14.51
N LYS A 216 -23.79 -9.15 15.52
CA LYS A 216 -25.20 -9.58 15.65
C LYS A 216 -26.14 -8.39 15.85
N ASP A 217 -25.59 -7.26 16.29
CA ASP A 217 -26.31 -6.00 16.45
C ASP A 217 -26.27 -5.19 15.14
N ARG A 218 -27.40 -4.59 14.79
CA ARG A 218 -27.54 -3.72 13.61
C ARG A 218 -26.57 -2.55 13.72
N ILE A 219 -25.64 -2.41 12.76
CA ILE A 219 -24.78 -1.23 12.64
C ILE A 219 -25.66 -0.02 12.35
N SER A 220 -25.47 1.05 13.13
CA SER A 220 -26.02 2.37 12.88
C SER A 220 -24.93 3.38 13.21
N GLY A 221 -24.28 3.94 12.21
CA GLY A 221 -23.06 4.71 12.40
C GLY A 221 -22.95 5.97 11.57
N ILE A 222 -21.79 6.62 11.69
CA ILE A 222 -21.44 7.84 10.99
C ILE A 222 -19.95 7.84 10.63
N ASN A 223 -19.60 8.41 9.48
CA ASN A 223 -18.22 8.78 9.16
C ASN A 223 -17.82 9.99 10.01
N TYR A 224 -16.79 9.84 10.83
CA TYR A 224 -16.47 10.83 11.85
C TYR A 224 -15.21 11.64 11.53
N TYR A 225 -15.38 12.96 11.58
CA TYR A 225 -14.32 13.94 11.80
C TYR A 225 -14.78 14.89 12.91
N PRO A 226 -13.87 15.46 13.71
CA PRO A 226 -14.23 16.47 14.70
C PRO A 226 -14.85 17.68 14.01
N LYS A 227 -15.86 18.27 14.64
CA LYS A 227 -16.62 19.40 14.09
C LYS A 227 -15.72 20.59 13.71
N SER A 228 -14.69 20.88 14.51
CA SER A 228 -13.77 22.00 14.29
C SER A 228 -12.68 21.71 13.26
N GLN A 229 -12.44 20.43 12.92
CA GLN A 229 -11.27 19.96 12.19
C GLN A 229 -11.62 18.89 11.15
N PRO A 230 -12.26 19.27 10.03
CA PRO A 230 -12.54 18.33 8.96
C PRO A 230 -11.23 17.81 8.35
N TRP A 231 -11.16 16.51 8.05
CA TRP A 231 -9.98 15.80 7.53
C TRP A 231 -8.75 15.74 8.44
N ALA A 232 -8.81 16.35 9.64
CA ALA A 232 -7.64 16.57 10.49
C ALA A 232 -7.73 15.89 11.86
N LEU A 233 -8.50 14.78 11.98
CA LEU A 233 -8.73 14.05 13.23
C LEU A 233 -7.43 13.72 14.00
N PHE A 234 -6.33 13.48 13.29
CA PHE A 234 -5.05 13.10 13.90
C PHE A 234 -3.96 14.16 13.76
N ASP A 235 -4.25 15.39 13.32
CA ASP A 235 -3.22 16.39 12.98
C ASP A 235 -2.71 17.21 14.15
N THR A 236 -3.59 17.60 15.07
CA THR A 236 -3.22 18.22 16.33
C THR A 236 -3.34 17.25 17.49
N GLU A 237 -2.94 17.68 18.69
CA GLU A 237 -3.41 17.02 19.90
C GLU A 237 -4.92 16.92 19.85
N LEU A 238 -5.44 15.75 20.22
CA LEU A 238 -6.87 15.51 20.28
C LEU A 238 -7.45 16.43 21.35
N ASP A 239 -8.34 17.35 20.97
CA ASP A 239 -9.18 18.02 21.95
C ASP A 239 -10.18 16.99 22.46
N SER A 240 -9.79 16.28 23.53
CA SER A 240 -10.60 15.23 24.12
C SER A 240 -11.96 15.75 24.56
N THR A 241 -12.09 17.04 24.88
CA THR A 241 -13.35 17.64 25.31
C THR A 241 -14.32 17.77 24.14
N GLU A 242 -13.85 18.24 22.98
CA GLU A 242 -14.67 18.33 21.77
C GLU A 242 -15.09 16.93 21.31
N ILE A 243 -14.12 16.00 21.22
CA ILE A 243 -14.40 14.64 20.76
C ILE A 243 -15.37 13.95 21.72
N GLU A 244 -15.19 14.07 23.03
CA GLU A 244 -16.11 13.50 24.02
C GLU A 244 -17.54 14.04 23.88
N GLN A 245 -17.70 15.34 23.60
CA GLN A 245 -19.00 15.94 23.31
C GLN A 245 -19.62 15.38 22.02
N ASP A 246 -18.83 15.27 20.94
CA ASP A 246 -19.29 14.69 19.69
C ASP A 246 -19.74 13.23 19.87
N LEU A 247 -18.92 12.41 20.55
CA LEU A 247 -19.22 11.00 20.82
C LEU A 247 -20.45 10.82 21.70
N MET A 248 -20.66 11.72 22.67
CA MET A 248 -21.88 11.75 23.47
C MET A 248 -23.11 12.03 22.60
N ILE A 249 -23.05 13.05 21.74
CA ILE A 249 -24.15 13.37 20.81
C ILE A 249 -24.45 12.18 19.90
N ILE A 250 -23.42 11.55 19.33
CA ILE A 250 -23.55 10.37 18.46
C ILE A 250 -24.29 9.25 19.20
N LYS A 251 -23.88 8.95 20.43
CA LYS A 251 -24.48 7.89 21.26
C LYS A 251 -25.91 8.21 21.67
N GLU A 252 -26.20 9.44 22.09
CA GLU A 252 -27.53 9.90 22.49
C GLU A 252 -28.54 9.86 21.33
N ASN A 253 -28.06 10.03 20.09
CA ASN A 253 -28.88 9.87 18.87
C ASN A 253 -29.06 8.40 18.45
N GLY A 254 -28.60 7.44 19.27
CA GLY A 254 -28.80 6.01 19.04
C GLY A 254 -27.84 5.38 18.03
N LEU A 255 -26.78 6.10 17.63
CA LEU A 255 -25.71 5.53 16.82
C LEU A 255 -24.75 4.70 17.71
N ASN A 256 -24.15 3.66 17.13
CA ASN A 256 -23.30 2.71 17.83
C ASN A 256 -21.92 2.52 17.17
N THR A 257 -21.71 3.06 15.97
CA THR A 257 -20.50 2.81 15.18
C THR A 257 -19.96 4.09 14.56
N LEU A 258 -18.64 4.22 14.54
CA LEU A 258 -17.90 5.27 13.85
C LEU A 258 -17.10 4.63 12.73
N ARG A 259 -16.99 5.28 11.57
CA ARG A 259 -15.96 4.98 10.57
C ARG A 259 -14.99 6.16 10.53
N ILE A 260 -13.70 5.86 10.66
CA ILE A 260 -12.62 6.86 10.67
C ILE A 260 -11.60 6.55 9.58
N PHE A 261 -10.79 7.54 9.25
CA PHE A 261 -9.83 7.50 8.15
C PHE A 261 -8.41 7.73 8.66
N VAL A 262 -7.50 6.83 8.30
CA VAL A 262 -6.07 6.94 8.60
C VAL A 262 -5.37 7.38 7.32
N PRO A 263 -4.93 8.65 7.22
CA PRO A 263 -4.17 9.13 6.08
C PRO A 263 -2.80 8.45 6.02
N TYR A 264 -2.54 7.65 4.99
CA TYR A 264 -1.26 6.94 4.84
C TYR A 264 -0.04 7.88 4.86
N PRO A 265 -0.05 9.04 4.15
CA PRO A 265 1.07 9.98 4.20
C PRO A 265 1.29 10.58 5.60
N ASP A 266 0.22 11.02 6.27
CA ASP A 266 0.32 11.77 7.53
C ASP A 266 0.64 10.88 8.72
N PHE A 267 0.33 9.58 8.63
CA PHE A 267 0.77 8.58 9.60
C PHE A 267 2.24 8.17 9.42
N GLY A 268 2.98 8.71 8.45
CA GLY A 268 4.41 8.42 8.26
C GLY A 268 4.69 7.25 7.30
N LYS A 269 3.71 6.82 6.50
CA LYS A 269 3.84 5.74 5.51
C LYS A 269 4.33 4.44 6.16
N ALA A 270 5.42 3.85 5.66
CA ALA A 270 6.01 2.61 6.16
C ALA A 270 6.54 2.71 7.61
N SER A 271 6.97 3.91 8.03
CA SER A 271 7.52 4.19 9.35
C SER A 271 6.49 4.97 10.14
N VAL A 272 5.50 4.25 10.68
CA VAL A 272 4.35 4.87 11.35
C VAL A 272 4.81 5.76 12.50
N ALA A 273 4.37 7.02 12.49
CA ALA A 273 4.73 8.00 13.50
C ALA A 273 4.11 7.63 14.86
N THR A 274 4.95 7.50 15.88
CA THR A 274 4.54 7.12 17.25
C THR A 274 3.42 8.02 17.76
N GLU A 275 3.53 9.32 17.59
CA GLU A 275 2.53 10.30 18.01
C GLU A 275 1.16 10.07 17.33
N LYS A 276 1.15 9.79 16.02
CA LYS A 276 -0.10 9.51 15.28
C LYS A 276 -0.74 8.21 15.76
N MET A 277 0.07 7.19 16.08
CA MET A 277 -0.41 5.95 16.67
C MET A 277 -1.01 6.17 18.07
N GLU A 278 -0.34 6.94 18.92
CA GLU A 278 -0.83 7.28 20.27
C GLU A 278 -2.16 8.04 20.22
N ARG A 279 -2.33 8.95 19.25
CA ARG A 279 -3.60 9.63 19.00
C ARG A 279 -4.69 8.65 18.55
N LEU A 280 -4.40 7.73 17.63
CA LEU A 280 -5.38 6.71 17.23
C LEU A 280 -5.83 5.85 18.41
N VAL A 281 -4.88 5.37 19.24
CA VAL A 281 -5.21 4.61 20.45
C VAL A 281 -6.05 5.44 21.42
N SER A 282 -5.70 6.72 21.61
CA SER A 282 -6.45 7.63 22.48
C SER A 282 -7.89 7.84 21.98
N PHE A 283 -8.08 7.99 20.67
CA PHE A 283 -9.41 8.09 20.07
C PHE A 283 -10.23 6.79 20.28
N LEU A 284 -9.60 5.62 20.10
CA LEU A 284 -10.27 4.35 20.34
C LEU A 284 -10.66 4.16 21.81
N ASN A 285 -9.84 4.63 22.76
CA ASN A 285 -10.19 4.63 24.18
C ASN A 285 -11.42 5.49 24.47
N LEU A 286 -11.52 6.68 23.84
CA LEU A 286 -12.72 7.53 23.94
C LEU A 286 -13.96 6.83 23.34
N ALA A 287 -13.82 6.20 22.17
CA ALA A 287 -14.91 5.44 21.57
C ALA A 287 -15.38 4.29 22.49
N ASP A 288 -14.46 3.55 23.11
CA ASP A 288 -14.80 2.46 24.04
C ASP A 288 -15.52 2.97 25.29
N ALA A 289 -15.05 4.09 25.87
CA ALA A 289 -15.68 4.73 27.03
C ALA A 289 -17.15 5.13 26.75
N HIS A 290 -17.46 5.50 25.50
CA HIS A 290 -18.82 5.81 25.04
C HIS A 290 -19.59 4.60 24.48
N GLN A 291 -19.01 3.39 24.58
CA GLN A 291 -19.58 2.16 24.04
C GLN A 291 -19.90 2.29 22.55
N LEU A 292 -18.98 2.90 21.80
CA LEU A 292 -18.99 3.00 20.36
C LEU A 292 -17.96 2.05 19.76
N LYS A 293 -18.32 1.47 18.63
CA LYS A 293 -17.46 0.60 17.83
C LYS A 293 -16.86 1.38 16.67
N VAL A 294 -15.68 0.99 16.18
CA VAL A 294 -14.93 1.76 15.19
C VAL A 294 -14.49 0.90 14.01
N ILE A 295 -14.88 1.30 12.81
CA ILE A 295 -14.32 0.81 11.55
C ILE A 295 -13.14 1.72 11.18
N VAL A 296 -11.95 1.14 11.02
CA VAL A 296 -10.73 1.89 10.72
C VAL A 296 -10.36 1.72 9.26
N THR A 297 -10.42 2.82 8.49
CA THR A 297 -9.96 2.87 7.10
C THR A 297 -8.45 3.08 7.07
N LEU A 298 -7.70 2.07 6.60
CA LEU A 298 -6.25 1.98 6.80
C LEU A 298 -5.39 2.85 5.87
N PHE A 299 -5.81 3.02 4.61
CA PHE A 299 -4.98 3.64 3.57
C PHE A 299 -5.66 4.83 2.91
N ASP A 300 -6.16 5.76 3.71
CA ASP A 300 -6.73 6.99 3.16
C ASP A 300 -5.64 7.83 2.47
N PHE A 301 -6.00 8.50 1.38
CA PHE A 301 -5.08 9.24 0.50
C PHE A 301 -3.89 8.45 -0.09
N TYR A 302 -3.89 7.12 -0.03
CA TYR A 302 -2.90 6.29 -0.72
C TYR A 302 -3.18 6.20 -2.23
N GLY A 303 -2.15 6.12 -3.07
CA GLY A 303 -2.34 6.06 -4.54
C GLY A 303 -1.20 5.46 -5.38
N ASP A 304 -0.16 4.88 -4.78
CA ASP A 304 0.94 4.23 -5.52
C ASP A 304 0.83 2.70 -5.50
N TYR A 305 -0.01 2.13 -6.36
CA TYR A 305 -0.24 0.68 -6.43
C TYR A 305 0.89 -0.12 -7.09
N SER A 306 2.09 0.46 -7.27
CA SER A 306 3.20 -0.23 -7.94
C SER A 306 3.82 -1.31 -7.05
N LEU A 307 4.31 -2.40 -7.66
CA LEU A 307 4.93 -3.52 -6.94
C LEU A 307 6.04 -3.11 -5.94
N PRO A 308 6.96 -2.18 -6.25
CA PRO A 308 7.98 -1.76 -5.28
C PRO A 308 7.39 -1.24 -3.95
N ASP A 309 6.28 -0.50 -4.03
CA ASP A 309 5.64 0.15 -2.88
C ASP A 309 4.88 -0.83 -1.96
N TRP A 310 4.61 -2.07 -2.43
CA TRP A 310 3.94 -3.10 -1.63
C TRP A 310 4.68 -3.37 -0.32
N THR A 311 6.01 -3.39 -0.34
CA THR A 311 6.78 -3.63 0.89
C THR A 311 6.57 -2.53 1.94
N LEU A 312 6.37 -1.28 1.51
CA LEU A 312 6.14 -0.13 2.38
C LEU A 312 4.74 -0.18 3.01
N THR A 313 3.72 -0.41 2.19
CA THR A 313 2.33 -0.59 2.68
C THR A 313 2.20 -1.81 3.59
N HIS A 314 2.98 -2.87 3.40
CA HIS A 314 3.02 -4.00 4.33
C HIS A 314 3.56 -3.62 5.71
N ARG A 315 4.54 -2.71 5.79
CA ARG A 315 5.07 -2.23 7.09
C ARG A 315 4.03 -1.35 7.79
N HIS A 316 3.37 -0.48 7.04
CA HIS A 316 2.28 0.35 7.54
C HIS A 316 1.16 -0.52 8.13
N ALA A 317 0.60 -1.43 7.33
CA ALA A 317 -0.46 -2.34 7.80
C ALA A 317 0.00 -3.18 9.01
N GLU A 318 1.26 -3.66 9.02
CA GLU A 318 1.79 -4.40 10.16
C GLU A 318 1.82 -3.56 11.44
N ALA A 319 2.29 -2.31 11.37
CA ALA A 319 2.33 -1.41 12.52
C ALA A 319 0.92 -1.06 13.03
N MET A 320 0.01 -0.68 12.12
CA MET A 320 -1.39 -0.36 12.45
C MET A 320 -2.12 -1.54 13.09
N VAL A 321 -2.10 -2.69 12.43
CA VAL A 321 -2.83 -3.88 12.90
C VAL A 321 -2.27 -4.37 14.24
N GLN A 322 -0.94 -4.45 14.41
CA GLN A 322 -0.37 -4.93 15.68
C GLN A 322 -0.68 -4.00 16.86
N ALA A 323 -0.77 -2.69 16.62
CA ALA A 323 -1.04 -1.73 17.67
C ALA A 323 -2.47 -1.80 18.20
N ILE A 324 -3.48 -2.01 17.33
CA ILE A 324 -4.89 -1.86 17.73
C ILE A 324 -5.78 -3.09 17.53
N LYS A 325 -5.29 -4.20 16.97
CA LYS A 325 -6.11 -5.43 16.80
C LYS A 325 -6.68 -6.02 18.09
N GLY A 326 -6.14 -5.64 19.25
CA GLY A 326 -6.65 -6.06 20.56
C GLY A 326 -7.59 -5.04 21.20
N HIS A 327 -7.83 -3.90 20.55
CA HIS A 327 -8.56 -2.80 21.15
C HIS A 327 -10.07 -3.10 21.19
N PRO A 328 -10.76 -2.99 22.34
CA PRO A 328 -12.18 -3.33 22.46
C PRO A 328 -13.11 -2.55 21.53
N ALA A 329 -12.83 -1.26 21.27
CA ALA A 329 -13.61 -0.46 20.33
C ALA A 329 -13.46 -0.86 18.85
N LEU A 330 -12.39 -1.56 18.45
CA LEU A 330 -12.21 -1.94 17.05
C LEU A 330 -13.32 -2.90 16.61
N LEU A 331 -13.93 -2.61 15.45
CA LEU A 331 -15.00 -3.41 14.87
C LEU A 331 -14.56 -4.13 13.61
N ALA A 332 -13.92 -3.41 12.71
CA ALA A 332 -13.55 -3.90 11.39
C ALA A 332 -12.43 -3.07 10.79
N TRP A 333 -11.77 -3.65 9.80
CA TRP A 333 -10.79 -2.99 8.94
C TRP A 333 -11.42 -2.66 7.60
N ASP A 334 -11.41 -1.39 7.22
CA ASP A 334 -11.63 -0.97 5.84
C ASP A 334 -10.27 -0.74 5.20
N ILE A 335 -9.96 -1.44 4.10
CA ILE A 335 -8.63 -1.34 3.49
C ILE A 335 -8.39 0.08 2.96
N LYS A 336 -9.34 0.65 2.23
CA LYS A 336 -9.18 1.96 1.59
C LYS A 336 -10.53 2.54 1.19
N ASN A 337 -10.65 3.85 1.36
CA ASN A 337 -11.74 4.64 0.83
C ASN A 337 -11.65 4.78 -0.70
N GLU A 338 -12.74 4.44 -1.39
CA GLU A 338 -13.01 4.69 -2.82
C GLU A 338 -11.86 4.31 -3.76
N PRO A 339 -11.28 3.10 -3.66
CA PRO A 339 -10.16 2.69 -4.53
C PRO A 339 -10.57 2.56 -6.01
N ASP A 340 -11.86 2.38 -6.31
CA ASP A 340 -12.37 2.34 -7.68
C ASP A 340 -12.19 3.67 -8.44
N LEU A 341 -12.12 4.80 -7.74
CA LEU A 341 -11.81 6.10 -8.35
C LEU A 341 -10.38 6.17 -8.91
N ASP A 342 -9.50 5.28 -8.48
CA ASP A 342 -8.11 5.19 -8.97
C ASP A 342 -7.98 4.33 -10.23
N PHE A 343 -9.03 3.63 -10.67
CA PHE A 343 -8.94 2.65 -11.77
C PHE A 343 -8.46 3.25 -13.10
N GLU A 344 -8.95 4.43 -13.48
CA GLU A 344 -8.60 5.08 -14.74
C GLU A 344 -7.13 5.52 -14.74
N SER A 345 -6.67 6.12 -13.64
CA SER A 345 -5.34 6.72 -13.56
C SER A 345 -4.23 5.73 -13.18
N ARG A 346 -4.56 4.66 -12.43
CA ARG A 346 -3.58 3.70 -11.88
C ARG A 346 -3.67 2.30 -12.48
N GLY A 347 -4.75 2.01 -13.19
CA GLY A 347 -5.02 0.71 -13.81
C GLY A 347 -5.76 -0.24 -12.86
N LYS A 348 -6.98 -0.61 -13.25
CA LYS A 348 -7.90 -1.47 -12.48
C LYS A 348 -7.26 -2.75 -11.92
N ASP A 349 -6.45 -3.45 -12.71
CA ASP A 349 -5.80 -4.71 -12.27
C ASP A 349 -4.74 -4.48 -11.18
N ARG A 350 -4.02 -3.35 -11.22
CA ARG A 350 -3.01 -3.03 -10.19
C ARG A 350 -3.67 -2.69 -8.87
N VAL A 351 -4.73 -1.89 -8.90
CA VAL A 351 -5.52 -1.54 -7.72
C VAL A 351 -6.10 -2.80 -7.07
N GLN A 352 -6.76 -3.67 -7.85
CA GLN A 352 -7.33 -4.90 -7.31
C GLN A 352 -6.29 -5.88 -6.74
N ASP A 353 -5.11 -5.97 -7.37
CA ASP A 353 -4.05 -6.83 -6.87
C ASP A 353 -3.45 -6.33 -5.56
N TRP A 354 -3.26 -5.01 -5.44
CA TRP A 354 -2.83 -4.39 -4.19
C TRP A 354 -3.88 -4.58 -3.08
N LEU A 355 -5.17 -4.37 -3.38
CA LEU A 355 -6.27 -4.60 -2.43
C LEU A 355 -6.26 -6.05 -1.94
N ARG A 356 -6.15 -7.02 -2.85
CA ARG A 356 -6.07 -8.45 -2.50
C ARG A 356 -4.85 -8.76 -1.63
N GLU A 357 -3.70 -8.17 -1.94
CA GLU A 357 -2.51 -8.34 -1.11
C GLU A 357 -2.73 -7.74 0.29
N MET A 358 -3.25 -6.52 0.40
CA MET A 358 -3.48 -5.87 1.69
C MET A 358 -4.50 -6.61 2.55
N ILE A 359 -5.59 -7.12 1.97
CA ILE A 359 -6.55 -7.99 2.68
C ILE A 359 -5.83 -9.20 3.29
N ASN A 360 -4.97 -9.87 2.52
CA ASN A 360 -4.19 -11.01 3.03
C ASN A 360 -3.21 -10.59 4.13
N GLN A 361 -2.57 -9.42 3.99
CA GLN A 361 -1.67 -8.90 5.02
C GLN A 361 -2.42 -8.58 6.32
N VAL A 362 -3.59 -7.96 6.27
CA VAL A 362 -4.41 -7.67 7.47
C VAL A 362 -4.90 -8.97 8.11
N LYS A 363 -5.55 -9.84 7.33
CA LYS A 363 -6.11 -11.13 7.82
C LYS A 363 -5.08 -12.09 8.40
N SER A 364 -3.84 -12.06 7.89
CA SER A 364 -2.76 -12.90 8.45
C SER A 364 -2.28 -12.43 9.84
N ARG A 365 -2.64 -11.21 10.26
CA ARG A 365 -2.20 -10.59 11.53
C ARG A 365 -3.33 -10.40 12.53
N ASP A 366 -4.55 -10.28 12.04
CA ASP A 366 -5.79 -10.18 12.80
C ASP A 366 -6.81 -11.16 12.24
N SER A 367 -7.11 -12.19 13.02
CA SER A 367 -8.11 -13.21 12.70
C SER A 367 -9.44 -12.98 13.43
N LEU A 368 -9.58 -11.87 14.16
CA LEU A 368 -10.74 -11.54 14.98
C LEU A 368 -11.66 -10.54 14.29
N HIS A 369 -11.09 -9.51 13.66
CA HIS A 369 -11.88 -8.43 13.05
C HIS A 369 -12.09 -8.65 11.55
N PRO A 370 -13.32 -8.47 11.04
CA PRO A 370 -13.64 -8.58 9.62
C PRO A 370 -13.01 -7.46 8.80
N VAL A 371 -12.78 -7.73 7.51
CA VAL A 371 -12.19 -6.81 6.54
C VAL A 371 -13.18 -6.44 5.43
N THR A 372 -13.24 -5.17 5.04
CA THR A 372 -14.03 -4.64 3.92
C THR A 372 -13.20 -3.68 3.04
N ILE A 373 -13.84 -3.13 2.01
CA ILE A 373 -13.35 -2.06 1.13
C ILE A 373 -14.48 -1.04 0.94
N GLY A 374 -14.25 0.23 1.23
CA GLY A 374 -15.22 1.31 1.01
C GLY A 374 -15.36 1.70 -0.46
N TRP A 375 -16.11 0.94 -1.27
CA TRP A 375 -16.30 1.21 -2.70
C TRP A 375 -17.19 2.45 -2.96
N SER A 376 -16.84 3.31 -3.92
CA SER A 376 -17.59 4.54 -4.20
C SER A 376 -18.99 4.31 -4.81
N ASN A 377 -19.24 3.09 -5.30
CA ASN A 377 -20.50 2.74 -5.96
C ASN A 377 -20.84 1.24 -5.80
N PRO A 378 -22.13 0.85 -5.92
CA PRO A 378 -22.54 -0.53 -5.75
C PRO A 378 -22.09 -1.48 -6.87
N GLN A 379 -21.76 -0.98 -8.07
CA GLN A 379 -21.35 -1.83 -9.20
C GLN A 379 -19.92 -2.36 -9.00
N ASP A 380 -18.99 -1.50 -8.58
CA ASP A 380 -17.62 -1.91 -8.27
C ASP A 380 -17.53 -2.68 -6.96
N ALA A 381 -18.52 -2.57 -6.07
CA ALA A 381 -18.61 -3.38 -4.85
C ALA A 381 -18.81 -4.90 -5.09
N GLU A 382 -19.11 -5.31 -6.32
CA GLU A 382 -19.08 -6.72 -6.74
C GLU A 382 -17.63 -7.26 -6.89
N LEU A 383 -16.65 -6.37 -7.05
CA LEU A 383 -15.23 -6.73 -7.19
C LEU A 383 -14.67 -7.18 -5.84
N LEU A 384 -13.80 -8.19 -5.88
CA LEU A 384 -13.15 -8.76 -4.70
C LEU A 384 -14.14 -9.23 -3.62
N TYR A 385 -15.39 -9.48 -4.02
CA TYR A 385 -16.45 -9.89 -3.13
C TYR A 385 -16.06 -11.13 -2.33
N GLU A 386 -15.38 -12.10 -2.95
CA GLU A 386 -14.94 -13.34 -2.29
C GLU A 386 -13.85 -13.10 -1.24
N GLU A 387 -13.04 -12.05 -1.39
CA GLU A 387 -11.89 -11.78 -0.54
C GLU A 387 -12.22 -11.02 0.77
N VAL A 388 -13.25 -10.17 0.77
CA VAL A 388 -13.71 -9.43 1.96
C VAL A 388 -14.61 -10.27 2.89
N ASP A 389 -14.82 -9.86 4.13
CA ASP A 389 -15.71 -10.56 5.07
C ASP A 389 -17.16 -10.04 5.02
N PHE A 390 -17.32 -8.75 4.71
CA PHE A 390 -18.59 -8.12 4.35
C PHE A 390 -18.34 -7.10 3.23
N VAL A 391 -19.39 -6.71 2.52
CA VAL A 391 -19.29 -5.74 1.43
C VAL A 391 -19.68 -4.37 1.93
N SER A 392 -18.88 -3.38 1.60
CA SER A 392 -19.23 -1.98 1.80
C SER A 392 -19.37 -1.24 0.49
N PHE A 393 -20.24 -0.23 0.45
CA PHE A 393 -20.37 0.66 -0.70
C PHE A 393 -20.93 2.03 -0.30
N HIS A 394 -20.73 3.00 -1.18
CA HIS A 394 -21.24 4.36 -1.06
C HIS A 394 -22.40 4.58 -2.04
N TYR A 395 -23.34 5.45 -1.67
CA TYR A 395 -24.50 5.76 -2.50
C TYR A 395 -24.94 7.22 -2.35
N TYR A 396 -24.57 8.04 -3.33
CA TYR A 396 -25.01 9.44 -3.46
C TYR A 396 -25.95 9.66 -4.67
N GLN A 397 -26.48 8.58 -5.26
CA GLN A 397 -27.43 8.66 -6.39
C GLN A 397 -28.87 8.91 -5.89
N ALA A 398 -29.82 8.96 -6.82
CA ALA A 398 -31.24 9.17 -6.53
C ALA A 398 -31.79 8.09 -5.55
N PRO A 399 -32.42 8.48 -4.43
CA PRO A 399 -32.94 7.53 -3.42
C PRO A 399 -33.94 6.52 -3.98
N GLU A 400 -34.70 6.89 -5.00
CA GLU A 400 -35.71 6.02 -5.63
C GLU A 400 -35.07 4.81 -6.32
N LYS A 401 -33.80 4.91 -6.71
CA LYS A 401 -33.03 3.83 -7.34
C LYS A 401 -32.29 2.95 -6.34
N PHE A 402 -32.21 3.36 -5.06
CA PHE A 402 -31.40 2.66 -4.06
C PHE A 402 -31.80 1.19 -3.91
N GLN A 403 -33.11 0.93 -3.79
CA GLN A 403 -33.62 -0.42 -3.59
C GLN A 403 -33.28 -1.35 -4.76
N GLU A 404 -33.27 -0.83 -5.99
CA GLU A 404 -32.90 -1.58 -7.19
C GLU A 404 -31.40 -1.95 -7.16
N GLU A 405 -30.53 -0.96 -6.95
CA GLU A 405 -29.07 -1.17 -6.94
C GLU A 405 -28.62 -2.04 -5.76
N TYR A 406 -29.19 -1.84 -4.57
CA TYR A 406 -28.95 -2.69 -3.40
C TYR A 406 -29.33 -4.16 -3.66
N ASN A 407 -30.49 -4.40 -4.29
CA ASN A 407 -30.93 -5.75 -4.61
C ASN A 407 -30.03 -6.41 -5.66
N LYS A 408 -29.51 -5.65 -6.63
CA LYS A 408 -28.51 -6.16 -7.60
C LYS A 408 -27.24 -6.59 -6.88
N LEU A 409 -26.69 -5.73 -6.01
CA LEU A 409 -25.49 -6.02 -5.24
C LEU A 409 -25.67 -7.24 -4.31
N LYS A 410 -26.78 -7.31 -3.54
CA LYS A 410 -27.07 -8.48 -2.70
C LYS A 410 -27.20 -9.77 -3.52
N LYS A 411 -27.77 -9.70 -4.73
CA LYS A 411 -27.89 -10.86 -5.61
C LYS A 411 -26.53 -11.31 -6.18
N ALA A 412 -25.66 -10.37 -6.54
CA ALA A 412 -24.31 -10.66 -7.01
C ALA A 412 -23.45 -11.27 -5.90
N GLY A 413 -23.56 -10.74 -4.68
CA GLY A 413 -22.85 -11.27 -3.53
C GLY A 413 -23.40 -12.59 -2.98
N GLY A 414 -24.72 -12.80 -2.99
CA GLY A 414 -25.32 -13.91 -2.24
C GLY A 414 -25.43 -13.58 -0.76
N ASN A 415 -24.76 -14.35 0.12
CA ASN A 415 -25.07 -14.34 1.56
C ASN A 415 -24.21 -13.40 2.43
N LYS A 416 -23.22 -12.66 1.89
CA LYS A 416 -22.46 -11.72 2.74
C LYS A 416 -23.33 -10.54 3.15
N GLU A 417 -23.01 -10.04 4.33
CA GLU A 417 -23.56 -8.80 4.81
C GLU A 417 -23.11 -7.64 3.93
N VAL A 418 -23.99 -6.64 3.80
CA VAL A 418 -23.74 -5.45 3.00
C VAL A 418 -23.96 -4.23 3.89
N LEU A 419 -22.96 -3.36 3.96
CA LEU A 419 -22.98 -2.11 4.69
C LEU A 419 -22.99 -0.94 3.70
N LEU A 420 -23.97 -0.04 3.85
CA LEU A 420 -23.94 1.26 3.20
C LEU A 420 -23.10 2.20 4.09
N GLU A 421 -21.87 2.50 3.68
CA GLU A 421 -20.93 3.29 4.47
C GLU A 421 -21.11 4.80 4.29
N GLU A 422 -21.55 5.22 3.10
CA GLU A 422 -21.75 6.63 2.79
C GLU A 422 -23.02 6.90 2.00
N PHE A 423 -23.73 7.93 2.44
CA PHE A 423 -24.91 8.50 1.78
C PHE A 423 -25.22 9.84 2.41
N GLY A 424 -25.83 10.76 1.67
CA GLY A 424 -26.27 12.03 2.24
C GLY A 424 -26.53 13.11 1.20
N TYR A 425 -26.91 14.28 1.71
CA TYR A 425 -27.05 15.53 0.95
C TYR A 425 -26.33 16.64 1.69
N SER A 426 -25.75 17.59 0.96
CA SER A 426 -25.24 18.81 1.57
C SER A 426 -26.40 19.61 2.17
N SER A 427 -26.33 19.90 3.47
CA SER A 427 -27.20 20.86 4.15
C SER A 427 -26.39 22.09 4.51
N TYR A 428 -26.76 23.26 3.96
CA TYR A 428 -26.09 24.54 4.17
C TYR A 428 -26.87 25.46 5.12
#